data_AF-A0A316WJI8-F1
#
_entry.id   AF-A0A316WJI8-F1
#
_cell.length_a   1.000
_cell.length_b   1.000
_cell.length_c   1.000
_cell.angle_alpha   90.00
_cell.angle_beta   90.00
_cell.angle_gamma   90.00
#
_symmetry.space_group_name_H-M   'P 1'
#
loop_
_entity.id
_entity.type
_entity.pdbx_description
1 polymer ?
#
loop_
_entity_poly.entity_id
_entity_poly.type
_entity_poly.pdbx_seq_one_letter_code
_entity_poly.pdbx_strand_id
1 'polypeptide(L)'
;MKKHYFLFFSIFTIFLNAQSISLDPTFGNGGYCMYDDYREVSDAVMLPNGQFITATSTGSITIRKVNQSGILDTSFGTKNYDMGSNSSDKSESIKKIVLNNNKILIYGRVNATPTHSLYDLFLTRINLDGSLDTSFGTNGFTTQSVSQNGTTDDIAVDQNGNSYLLISNMGSYMIKVNSNGVIDTNFGTNGKLSLNTFYPRKFYIQNDGKLVMAGTKTNTLTYTEDSYIERRLPDGTYDSTFGSNGSVFIPNTEGSAVKNFEYDYANNSILVLHQKSSPYRGTFFLSKIQISDGASVSGFANNGRTANYNFTTAEELQLGQITVLPNSKIVIMGAIMNMYNGTPNLIYQLFVTRLNANGSIDYTTSSNGFQYFMAAPPTTSLRADYIKKLFNLNDGSLVLCYSGGSVTHGSKSYLTKFNSGFLGMDNVSAKDETNTFTLYPNPAGDNITIQNKKYTSESFEYSIFDLSGKKIQSGSSIFNEQMNIQRLEKGNYIIQFETKKGDRQSLKLVKK
;
A
#
# COMPACT_ATOMS: atom_id res chain seq x y z
N MET A 1 -43.21 53.75 -25.47
CA MET A 1 -43.76 52.68 -24.59
C MET A 1 -43.00 51.38 -24.87
N LYS A 2 -42.49 50.79 -23.79
CA LYS A 2 -41.67 49.57 -23.57
C LYS A 2 -41.29 48.69 -24.78
N LYS A 3 -39.98 48.61 -25.07
CA LYS A 3 -39.35 47.49 -25.82
C LYS A 3 -39.22 46.28 -24.87
N HIS A 4 -39.64 45.11 -25.30
CA HIS A 4 -39.45 43.86 -24.57
C HIS A 4 -38.27 43.11 -25.20
N TYR A 5 -37.19 42.93 -24.44
CA TYR A 5 -36.09 42.05 -24.80
C TYR A 5 -36.38 40.67 -24.20
N PHE A 6 -36.58 39.67 -25.05
CA PHE A 6 -36.62 38.27 -24.63
C PHE A 6 -35.18 37.78 -24.43
N LEU A 7 -34.80 37.46 -23.19
CA LEU A 7 -33.55 36.77 -22.90
C LEU A 7 -33.75 35.27 -23.18
N PHE A 8 -33.08 34.74 -24.20
CA PHE A 8 -32.97 33.30 -24.40
C PHE A 8 -31.93 32.74 -23.41
N PHE A 9 -32.38 32.08 -22.35
CA PHE A 9 -31.50 31.25 -21.52
C PHE A 9 -31.25 29.93 -22.26
N SER A 10 -30.07 29.78 -22.87
CA SER A 10 -29.59 28.49 -23.34
C SER A 10 -29.13 27.69 -22.12
N ILE A 11 -29.90 26.68 -21.73
CA ILE A 11 -29.48 25.68 -20.75
C ILE A 11 -28.47 24.77 -21.46
N PHE A 12 -27.18 25.00 -21.24
CA PHE A 12 -26.15 24.04 -21.59
C PHE A 12 -26.24 22.88 -20.59
N THR A 13 -26.91 21.80 -20.97
CA THR A 13 -26.82 20.52 -20.27
C THR A 13 -25.43 19.94 -20.54
N ILE A 14 -24.49 20.15 -19.63
CA ILE A 14 -23.20 19.47 -19.65
C ILE A 14 -23.48 18.00 -19.28
N PHE A 15 -23.50 17.12 -20.27
CA PHE A 15 -23.42 15.68 -20.02
C PHE A 15 -22.02 15.39 -19.48
N LEU A 16 -21.90 15.36 -18.14
CA LEU A 16 -20.74 14.77 -17.48
C LEU A 16 -20.81 13.26 -17.72
N ASN A 17 -20.19 12.78 -18.80
CA ASN A 17 -19.92 11.36 -18.95
C ASN A 17 -18.96 10.94 -17.83
N ALA A 18 -19.36 9.95 -17.03
CA ALA A 18 -18.47 9.34 -16.06
C ALA A 18 -17.24 8.79 -16.81
N GLN A 19 -16.05 9.14 -16.35
CA GLN A 19 -14.81 8.56 -16.88
C GLN A 19 -14.63 7.21 -16.21
N SER A 20 -14.88 6.12 -16.94
CA SER A 20 -14.70 4.77 -16.39
C SER A 20 -13.24 4.52 -16.04
N ILE A 21 -13.01 3.74 -14.99
CA ILE A 21 -11.69 3.17 -14.71
C ILE A 21 -11.45 2.22 -15.87
N SER A 22 -10.28 2.32 -16.49
CA SER A 22 -9.88 1.40 -17.52
C SER A 22 -8.50 0.84 -17.21
N LEU A 23 -8.32 -0.40 -17.62
CA LEU A 23 -7.02 -1.03 -17.68
C LEU A 23 -6.15 -0.30 -18.70
N ASP A 24 -4.86 -0.19 -18.43
CA ASP A 24 -3.89 0.38 -19.37
C ASP A 24 -3.56 -0.66 -20.45
N PRO A 25 -4.11 -0.56 -21.67
CA PRO A 25 -3.92 -1.61 -22.69
C PRO A 25 -2.47 -1.73 -23.15
N THR A 26 -1.62 -0.74 -22.85
CA THR A 26 -0.19 -0.75 -23.20
C THR A 26 0.68 -1.50 -22.19
N PHE A 27 0.11 -1.92 -21.07
CA PHE A 27 0.81 -2.68 -20.04
C PHE A 27 0.60 -4.19 -20.23
N GLY A 28 1.68 -4.92 -20.46
CA GLY A 28 1.67 -6.35 -20.70
C GLY A 28 0.72 -6.71 -21.85
N ASN A 29 -0.17 -7.68 -21.59
CA ASN A 29 -1.23 -8.05 -22.51
C ASN A 29 -2.55 -7.43 -22.06
N GLY A 30 -2.93 -6.29 -22.66
CA GLY A 30 -4.22 -5.64 -22.43
C GLY A 30 -4.44 -5.14 -21.00
N GLY A 31 -3.36 -4.73 -20.31
CA GLY A 31 -3.38 -4.27 -18.92
C GLY A 31 -2.81 -5.26 -17.92
N TYR A 32 -2.43 -6.46 -18.35
CA TYR A 32 -2.04 -7.56 -17.46
C TYR A 32 -0.65 -8.09 -17.80
N CYS A 33 0.20 -8.19 -16.79
CA CYS A 33 1.45 -8.92 -16.85
C CYS A 33 1.31 -10.19 -16.02
N MET A 34 1.18 -11.34 -16.68
CA MET A 34 1.33 -12.64 -16.02
C MET A 34 2.81 -12.93 -15.85
N TYR A 35 3.26 -13.16 -14.62
CA TYR A 35 4.67 -13.43 -14.34
C TYR A 35 4.90 -14.80 -13.67
N ASP A 36 3.83 -15.53 -13.35
CA ASP A 36 3.94 -16.91 -12.87
C ASP A 36 2.69 -17.77 -13.05
N ASP A 37 2.89 -19.09 -13.00
CA ASP A 37 1.89 -20.15 -13.24
C ASP A 37 1.74 -21.12 -12.04
N TYR A 38 1.75 -20.60 -10.81
CA TYR A 38 1.61 -21.42 -9.60
C TYR A 38 0.63 -20.84 -8.58
N ARG A 39 0.18 -21.72 -7.66
CA ARG A 39 -0.83 -21.45 -6.61
C ARG A 39 -0.32 -20.57 -5.47
N GLU A 40 0.99 -20.53 -5.31
CA GLU A 40 1.65 -19.99 -4.14
C GLU A 40 1.65 -18.46 -4.15
N VAL A 41 1.73 -17.91 -2.93
CA VAL A 41 1.64 -16.48 -2.68
C VAL A 41 2.75 -15.73 -3.43
N SER A 42 2.34 -14.73 -4.19
CA SER A 42 3.23 -13.76 -4.82
C SER A 42 3.13 -12.40 -4.13
N ASP A 43 4.18 -11.60 -4.25
CA ASP A 43 4.16 -10.17 -3.95
C ASP A 43 5.16 -9.46 -4.87
N ALA A 44 5.13 -8.12 -4.90
CA ALA A 44 6.05 -7.32 -5.69
C ALA A 44 6.57 -6.10 -4.94
N VAL A 45 7.66 -5.54 -5.45
CA VAL A 45 8.15 -4.21 -5.08
C VAL A 45 8.36 -3.39 -6.33
N MET A 46 8.05 -2.10 -6.24
CA MET A 46 8.38 -1.13 -7.26
C MET A 46 9.76 -0.52 -6.94
N LEU A 47 10.62 -0.48 -7.94
CA LEU A 47 11.94 0.14 -7.91
C LEU A 47 11.82 1.65 -8.14
N PRO A 48 12.84 2.47 -7.76
CA PRO A 48 12.80 3.92 -7.95
C PRO A 48 12.63 4.35 -9.41
N ASN A 49 13.03 3.50 -10.35
CA ASN A 49 12.86 3.73 -11.78
C ASN A 49 11.51 3.21 -12.32
N GLY A 50 10.52 2.88 -11.48
CA GLY A 50 9.20 2.42 -11.89
C GLY A 50 9.13 0.98 -12.43
N GLN A 51 10.26 0.26 -12.49
CA GLN A 51 10.25 -1.19 -12.76
C GLN A 51 9.79 -1.96 -11.52
N PHE A 52 9.46 -3.23 -11.68
CA PHE A 52 9.00 -4.09 -10.58
C PHE A 52 9.92 -5.29 -10.43
N ILE A 53 10.10 -5.73 -9.19
CA ILE A 53 10.62 -7.05 -8.86
C ILE A 53 9.48 -7.83 -8.24
N THR A 54 9.17 -8.99 -8.82
CA THR A 54 8.17 -9.92 -8.32
C THR A 54 8.86 -11.08 -7.62
N ALA A 55 8.22 -11.63 -6.60
CA ALA A 55 8.69 -12.82 -5.92
C ALA A 55 7.55 -13.82 -5.75
N THR A 56 7.83 -15.08 -6.05
CA THR A 56 6.92 -16.22 -5.88
C THR A 56 7.67 -17.38 -5.22
N SER A 57 6.93 -18.39 -4.78
CA SER A 57 7.54 -19.63 -4.30
C SER A 57 7.05 -20.84 -5.09
N THR A 58 8.00 -21.64 -5.56
CA THR A 58 7.74 -22.91 -6.27
C THR A 58 8.71 -23.99 -5.78
N GLY A 59 8.84 -24.12 -4.45
CA GLY A 59 9.91 -24.92 -3.80
C GLY A 59 11.28 -24.22 -3.77
N SER A 60 11.31 -22.96 -4.17
CA SER A 60 12.41 -22.01 -4.00
C SER A 60 11.84 -20.59 -4.15
N ILE A 61 12.56 -19.59 -3.63
CA ILE A 61 12.22 -18.18 -3.83
C ILE A 61 12.58 -17.80 -5.26
N THR A 62 11.56 -17.60 -6.09
CA THR A 62 11.70 -17.26 -7.50
C THR A 62 11.48 -15.78 -7.70
N ILE A 63 12.46 -15.09 -8.29
CA ILE A 63 12.44 -13.64 -8.48
C ILE A 63 12.55 -13.31 -9.96
N ARG A 64 11.70 -12.39 -10.41
CA ARG A 64 11.70 -11.88 -11.78
C ARG A 64 11.59 -10.37 -11.78
N LYS A 65 12.07 -9.76 -12.85
CA LYS A 65 11.97 -8.32 -13.05
C LYS A 65 11.00 -8.02 -14.18
N VAL A 66 10.15 -7.03 -13.96
CA VAL A 66 9.14 -6.56 -14.92
C VAL A 66 9.40 -5.09 -15.19
N ASN A 67 9.43 -4.68 -16.45
CA ASN A 67 9.61 -3.28 -16.81
C ASN A 67 8.32 -2.44 -16.58
N GLN A 68 8.39 -1.13 -16.80
CA GLN A 68 7.24 -0.23 -16.64
C GLN A 68 6.06 -0.55 -17.57
N SER A 69 6.32 -1.24 -18.67
CA SER A 69 5.32 -1.65 -19.66
C SER A 69 4.78 -3.05 -19.38
N GLY A 70 5.06 -3.67 -18.23
CA GLY A 70 4.50 -4.97 -17.89
C GLY A 70 5.13 -6.14 -18.65
N ILE A 71 6.34 -5.98 -19.17
CA ILE A 71 7.09 -7.02 -19.89
C ILE A 71 8.21 -7.55 -18.98
N LEU A 72 8.37 -8.87 -18.91
CA LEU A 72 9.45 -9.53 -18.19
C LEU A 72 10.81 -9.17 -18.79
N ASP A 73 11.75 -8.77 -17.94
CA ASP A 73 13.11 -8.42 -18.31
C ASP A 73 13.96 -9.70 -18.48
N THR A 74 14.14 -10.11 -19.74
CA THR A 74 14.89 -11.33 -20.09
C THR A 74 16.38 -11.24 -19.74
N SER A 75 16.93 -10.02 -19.64
CA SER A 75 18.34 -9.81 -19.26
C SER A 75 18.58 -10.04 -17.77
N PHE A 76 17.59 -9.71 -16.93
CA PHE A 76 17.58 -10.09 -15.51
C PHE A 76 17.42 -11.61 -15.36
N GLY A 77 16.60 -12.22 -16.22
CA GLY A 77 16.29 -13.64 -16.21
C GLY A 77 15.39 -14.04 -15.05
N THR A 78 15.32 -15.33 -14.76
CA THR A 78 14.67 -15.85 -13.54
C THR A 78 15.75 -16.23 -12.54
N LYS A 79 15.66 -15.72 -11.31
CA LYS A 79 16.58 -16.07 -10.22
C LYS A 79 15.84 -16.95 -9.21
N ASN A 80 16.44 -18.08 -8.85
CA ASN A 80 15.88 -19.02 -7.88
C ASN A 80 16.84 -19.14 -6.70
N TYR A 81 16.32 -19.00 -5.48
CA TYR A 81 17.09 -19.15 -4.25
C TYR A 81 16.40 -20.14 -3.31
N ASP A 82 17.10 -21.22 -3.00
CA ASP A 82 16.69 -22.22 -2.04
C ASP A 82 17.49 -22.03 -0.74
N MET A 83 16.85 -22.31 0.40
CA MET A 83 17.47 -22.33 1.73
C MET A 83 18.24 -23.63 2.02
N GLY A 84 18.41 -24.53 1.05
CA GLY A 84 19.25 -25.71 1.13
C GLY A 84 18.56 -26.96 1.68
N SER A 85 17.27 -27.12 1.40
CA SER A 85 16.50 -28.31 1.79
C SER A 85 15.75 -28.85 0.60
N ASN A 86 15.79 -30.16 0.38
CA ASN A 86 15.07 -30.84 -0.69
C ASN A 86 13.66 -30.24 -0.87
N SER A 87 13.37 -29.85 -2.11
CA SER A 87 12.12 -29.23 -2.56
C SER A 87 10.85 -30.07 -2.28
N SER A 88 11.00 -31.31 -1.80
CA SER A 88 9.90 -32.17 -1.33
C SER A 88 9.46 -31.88 0.10
N ASP A 89 10.29 -31.26 0.94
CA ASP A 89 10.05 -31.14 2.39
C ASP A 89 9.65 -29.73 2.83
N LYS A 90 9.84 -28.72 1.96
CA LYS A 90 9.64 -27.30 2.26
C LYS A 90 8.84 -26.62 1.14
N SER A 91 7.55 -26.41 1.37
CA SER A 91 6.79 -25.40 0.61
C SER A 91 7.10 -24.07 1.28
N GLU A 92 8.01 -23.29 0.70
CA GLU A 92 8.13 -21.88 1.06
C GLU A 92 6.84 -21.18 0.63
N SER A 93 6.32 -20.29 1.47
CA SER A 93 5.21 -19.42 1.15
C SER A 93 5.69 -18.01 1.40
N ILE A 94 5.98 -17.27 0.34
CA ILE A 94 6.29 -15.85 0.45
C ILE A 94 5.09 -15.16 1.10
N LYS A 95 5.32 -14.24 2.01
CA LYS A 95 4.26 -13.45 2.63
C LYS A 95 4.34 -11.99 2.21
N LYS A 96 5.56 -11.46 2.09
CA LYS A 96 5.78 -10.06 1.71
C LYS A 96 7.16 -9.84 1.10
N ILE A 97 7.24 -8.87 0.20
CA ILE A 97 8.50 -8.32 -0.33
C ILE A 97 8.55 -6.81 -0.10
N VAL A 98 9.70 -6.33 0.38
CA VAL A 98 9.92 -4.94 0.78
C VAL A 98 11.20 -4.42 0.15
N LEU A 99 11.15 -3.22 -0.42
CA LEU A 99 12.33 -2.49 -0.88
C LEU A 99 12.76 -1.54 0.24
N ASN A 100 14.00 -1.67 0.70
CA ASN A 100 14.61 -0.78 1.69
C ASN A 100 16.09 -0.60 1.36
N ASN A 101 16.58 0.65 1.34
CA ASN A 101 18.00 0.97 1.12
C ASN A 101 18.65 0.25 -0.09
N ASN A 102 17.96 0.24 -1.24
CA ASN A 102 18.40 -0.45 -2.47
C ASN A 102 18.61 -1.96 -2.30
N LYS A 103 17.97 -2.57 -1.31
CA LYS A 103 17.92 -4.01 -1.10
C LYS A 103 16.47 -4.46 -1.05
N ILE A 104 16.26 -5.68 -1.47
CA ILE A 104 14.95 -6.31 -1.50
C ILE A 104 14.93 -7.34 -0.37
N LEU A 105 14.08 -7.13 0.62
CA LEU A 105 13.83 -8.12 1.65
C LEU A 105 12.64 -8.97 1.24
N ILE A 106 12.83 -10.28 1.25
CA ILE A 106 11.78 -11.26 1.00
C ILE A 106 11.59 -12.03 2.29
N TYR A 107 10.34 -12.09 2.71
CA TYR A 107 9.96 -12.80 3.89
C TYR A 107 8.86 -13.80 3.58
N GLY A 108 8.93 -14.96 4.22
CA GLY A 108 7.91 -15.97 4.10
C GLY A 108 7.91 -16.96 5.26
N ARG A 109 7.13 -18.00 5.04
CA ARG A 109 7.08 -19.19 5.90
C ARG A 109 7.66 -20.36 5.14
N VAL A 110 8.21 -21.33 5.83
CA VAL A 110 8.66 -22.60 5.28
C VAL A 110 8.29 -23.73 6.22
N ASN A 111 8.05 -24.94 5.70
CA ASN A 111 7.88 -26.10 6.58
C ASN A 111 9.20 -26.40 7.30
N ALA A 112 9.15 -26.57 8.60
CA ALA A 112 10.31 -26.95 9.39
C ALA A 112 10.55 -28.48 9.35
N THR A 113 9.53 -29.26 9.00
CA THR A 113 9.55 -30.73 9.00
C THR A 113 8.80 -31.32 7.79
N PRO A 114 9.21 -32.49 7.26
CA PRO A 114 8.51 -33.16 6.16
C PRO A 114 7.04 -33.51 6.45
N THR A 115 6.66 -33.60 7.73
CA THR A 115 5.27 -33.85 8.17
C THR A 115 4.36 -32.62 8.07
N HIS A 116 4.88 -31.47 7.61
CA HIS A 116 4.14 -30.23 7.38
C HIS A 116 3.41 -29.66 8.62
N SER A 117 3.78 -30.10 9.82
CA SER A 117 3.11 -29.74 11.08
C SER A 117 3.78 -28.60 11.84
N LEU A 118 5.03 -28.28 11.51
CA LEU A 118 5.79 -27.17 12.09
C LEU A 118 6.27 -26.23 11.00
N TYR A 119 6.28 -24.94 11.32
CA TYR A 119 6.72 -23.90 10.40
C TYR A 119 7.86 -23.09 10.99
N ASP A 120 8.81 -22.77 10.13
CA ASP A 120 9.78 -21.72 10.36
C ASP A 120 9.41 -20.52 9.49
N LEU A 121 9.80 -19.34 9.95
CA LEU A 121 9.83 -18.16 9.12
C LEU A 121 11.21 -18.02 8.51
N PHE A 122 11.28 -17.43 7.32
CA PHE A 122 12.54 -17.03 6.74
C PHE A 122 12.52 -15.55 6.35
N LEU A 123 13.68 -14.92 6.46
CA LEU A 123 13.96 -13.61 5.89
C LEU A 123 15.24 -13.70 5.07
N THR A 124 15.22 -13.16 3.86
CA THR A 124 16.40 -13.07 3.00
C THR A 124 16.51 -11.68 2.39
N ARG A 125 17.73 -11.32 1.99
CA ARG A 125 18.03 -10.04 1.36
C ARG A 125 18.64 -10.27 -0.02
N ILE A 126 18.10 -9.56 -0.99
CA ILE A 126 18.43 -9.67 -2.41
C ILE A 126 18.89 -8.29 -2.92
N ASN A 127 19.91 -8.28 -3.76
CA ASN A 127 20.40 -7.10 -4.46
C ASN A 127 19.47 -6.70 -5.62
N LEU A 128 19.55 -5.45 -6.08
CA LEU A 128 18.71 -5.00 -7.21
C LEU A 128 19.03 -5.70 -8.54
N ASP A 129 20.21 -6.30 -8.66
CA ASP A 129 20.59 -7.16 -9.80
C ASP A 129 20.07 -8.60 -9.67
N GLY A 130 19.35 -8.90 -8.58
CA GLY A 130 18.76 -10.19 -8.28
C GLY A 130 19.67 -11.12 -7.49
N SER A 131 20.95 -10.80 -7.27
CA SER A 131 21.87 -11.66 -6.52
C SER A 131 21.55 -11.72 -5.02
N LEU A 132 21.71 -12.90 -4.40
CA LEU A 132 21.54 -13.09 -2.96
C LEU A 132 22.64 -12.35 -2.17
N ASP A 133 22.25 -11.61 -1.14
CA ASP A 133 23.17 -10.98 -0.20
C ASP A 133 23.58 -11.98 0.88
N THR A 134 24.67 -12.72 0.63
CA THR A 134 25.16 -13.79 1.52
C THR A 134 25.68 -13.29 2.88
N SER A 135 25.84 -11.97 3.05
CA SER A 135 26.23 -11.37 4.34
C SER A 135 25.06 -11.20 5.31
N PHE A 136 23.82 -11.41 4.86
CA PHE A 136 22.63 -11.29 5.68
C PHE A 136 22.31 -12.61 6.38
N GLY A 137 22.21 -12.59 7.71
CA GLY A 137 21.97 -13.79 8.49
C GLY A 137 23.06 -14.85 8.27
N THR A 138 22.65 -16.11 8.17
CA THR A 138 23.53 -17.23 7.86
C THR A 138 23.32 -17.64 6.41
N ASN A 139 24.37 -17.54 5.58
CA ASN A 139 24.33 -17.86 4.14
C ASN A 139 23.25 -17.09 3.36
N GLY A 140 22.93 -15.87 3.75
CA GLY A 140 21.90 -15.03 3.11
C GLY A 140 20.49 -15.18 3.68
N PHE A 141 20.33 -15.95 4.76
CA PHE A 141 19.02 -16.25 5.37
C PHE A 141 19.02 -16.11 6.88
N THR A 142 17.93 -15.58 7.41
CA THR A 142 17.54 -15.68 8.82
C THR A 142 16.38 -16.64 8.92
N THR A 143 16.41 -17.57 9.87
CA THR A 143 15.26 -18.43 10.18
C THR A 143 14.84 -18.29 11.64
N GLN A 144 13.53 -18.43 11.90
CA GLN A 144 12.97 -18.42 13.24
C GLN A 144 11.80 -19.39 13.31
N SER A 145 11.86 -20.34 14.24
CA SER A 145 10.73 -21.24 14.45
C SER A 145 9.53 -20.51 15.02
N VAL A 146 8.36 -20.80 14.44
CA VAL A 146 7.06 -20.29 14.89
C VAL A 146 6.10 -21.39 15.26
N SER A 147 6.61 -22.61 15.46
CA SER A 147 5.84 -23.78 15.90
C SER A 147 4.68 -24.11 14.96
N GLN A 148 3.74 -24.93 15.43
CA GLN A 148 2.56 -25.32 14.67
C GLN A 148 1.67 -24.11 14.38
N ASN A 149 1.14 -24.03 13.16
CA ASN A 149 0.22 -22.99 12.68
C ASN A 149 0.74 -21.54 12.70
N GLY A 150 2.00 -21.31 13.10
CA GLY A 150 2.60 -19.99 13.06
C GLY A 150 2.66 -19.40 11.65
N THR A 151 2.37 -18.11 11.55
CA THR A 151 2.52 -17.33 10.31
C THR A 151 2.89 -15.90 10.63
N THR A 152 3.27 -15.14 9.62
CA THR A 152 3.32 -13.69 9.70
C THR A 152 2.07 -13.08 9.09
N ASP A 153 1.67 -11.93 9.63
CA ASP A 153 0.66 -11.08 9.02
C ASP A 153 1.27 -9.87 8.33
N ASP A 154 2.38 -9.33 8.85
CA ASP A 154 3.01 -8.14 8.27
C ASP A 154 4.52 -8.01 8.62
N ILE A 155 5.23 -7.20 7.84
CA ILE A 155 6.62 -6.78 8.07
C ILE A 155 6.80 -5.32 7.69
N ALA A 156 7.59 -4.61 8.49
CA ALA A 156 8.08 -3.27 8.21
C ALA A 156 9.58 -3.19 8.50
N VAL A 157 10.27 -2.30 7.79
CA VAL A 157 11.73 -2.11 7.93
C VAL A 157 11.98 -0.66 8.28
N ASP A 158 12.75 -0.42 9.34
CA ASP A 158 13.10 0.93 9.79
C ASP A 158 14.19 1.57 8.91
N GLN A 159 14.51 2.84 9.20
CA GLN A 159 15.55 3.60 8.48
C GLN A 159 16.96 3.01 8.64
N ASN A 160 17.21 2.28 9.73
CA ASN A 160 18.49 1.62 10.02
C ASN A 160 18.61 0.25 9.33
N GLY A 161 17.55 -0.20 8.65
CA GLY A 161 17.48 -1.49 7.98
C GLY A 161 17.08 -2.65 8.90
N ASN A 162 16.64 -2.38 10.14
CA ASN A 162 16.11 -3.43 11.00
C ASN A 162 14.69 -3.78 10.57
N SER A 163 14.40 -5.07 10.53
CA SER A 163 13.10 -5.61 10.17
C SER A 163 12.30 -5.95 11.41
N TYR A 164 11.05 -5.52 11.46
CA TYR A 164 10.08 -5.87 12.49
C TYR A 164 9.05 -6.78 11.84
N LEU A 165 8.75 -7.90 12.47
CA LEU A 165 7.89 -8.91 11.91
C LEU A 165 6.76 -9.19 12.87
N LEU A 166 5.53 -9.10 12.37
CA LEU A 166 4.33 -9.42 13.11
C LEU A 166 3.97 -10.88 12.88
N ILE A 167 3.93 -11.66 13.96
CA ILE A 167 3.73 -13.10 13.97
C ILE A 167 2.44 -13.43 14.71
N SER A 168 1.66 -14.36 14.15
CA SER A 168 0.47 -14.92 14.76
C SER A 168 0.62 -16.43 14.98
N ASN A 169 0.46 -16.84 16.25
CA ASN A 169 0.35 -18.23 16.68
C ASN A 169 -0.30 -18.30 18.08
N MET A 170 -1.57 -18.75 18.15
CA MET A 170 -2.35 -18.80 19.41
C MET A 170 -2.30 -17.48 20.21
N GLY A 171 -2.25 -16.35 19.50
CA GLY A 171 -1.90 -15.02 19.98
C GLY A 171 -1.04 -14.29 18.95
N SER A 172 -0.72 -13.02 19.18
CA SER A 172 0.16 -12.24 18.30
C SER A 172 1.36 -11.70 19.07
N TYR A 173 2.52 -11.70 18.40
CA TYR A 173 3.75 -11.13 18.92
C TYR A 173 4.62 -10.57 17.80
N MET A 174 5.57 -9.71 18.15
CA MET A 174 6.55 -9.20 17.20
C MET A 174 7.95 -9.73 17.51
N ILE A 175 8.74 -9.92 16.46
CA ILE A 175 10.19 -10.10 16.57
C ILE A 175 10.88 -8.98 15.80
N LYS A 176 12.15 -8.74 16.13
CA LYS A 176 13.01 -7.80 15.43
C LYS A 176 14.24 -8.52 14.91
N VAL A 177 14.60 -8.23 13.67
CA VAL A 177 15.81 -8.72 13.01
C VAL A 177 16.66 -7.50 12.66
N ASN A 178 17.90 -7.49 13.13
CA ASN A 178 18.82 -6.39 12.87
C ASN A 178 19.16 -6.29 11.37
N SER A 179 19.72 -5.17 10.95
CA SER A 179 20.08 -4.92 9.55
C SER A 179 21.10 -5.93 8.96
N ASN A 180 21.81 -6.68 9.80
CA ASN A 180 22.68 -7.78 9.39
C ASN A 180 21.98 -9.15 9.32
N GLY A 181 20.68 -9.24 9.59
CA GLY A 181 19.92 -10.50 9.58
C GLY A 181 19.95 -11.27 10.90
N VAL A 182 20.57 -10.74 11.97
CA VAL A 182 20.58 -11.41 13.28
C VAL A 182 19.34 -11.01 14.08
N ILE A 183 18.64 -11.99 14.66
CA ILE A 183 17.47 -11.75 15.52
C ILE A 183 17.90 -10.99 16.79
N ASP A 184 17.17 -9.94 17.13
CA ASP A 184 17.38 -9.15 18.35
C ASP A 184 16.73 -9.84 19.54
N THR A 185 17.54 -10.55 20.34
CA THR A 185 17.07 -11.29 21.52
C THR A 185 16.67 -10.39 22.69
N ASN A 186 16.98 -9.10 22.63
CA ASN A 186 16.60 -8.11 23.64
C ASN A 186 15.27 -7.42 23.32
N PHE A 187 14.66 -7.70 22.16
CA PHE A 187 13.39 -7.13 21.79
C PHE A 187 12.23 -7.82 22.55
N GLY A 188 11.66 -7.13 23.53
CA GLY A 188 10.65 -7.71 24.41
C GLY A 188 11.26 -8.74 25.38
N THR A 189 10.58 -9.87 25.58
CA THR A 189 11.07 -10.96 26.45
C THR A 189 11.52 -12.12 25.58
N ASN A 190 12.79 -12.53 25.70
CA ASN A 190 13.40 -13.59 24.89
C ASN A 190 13.25 -13.35 23.36
N GLY A 191 13.44 -12.10 22.93
CA GLY A 191 13.33 -11.69 21.51
C GLY A 191 11.90 -11.60 20.98
N LYS A 192 10.89 -11.70 21.84
CA LYS A 192 9.47 -11.60 21.48
C LYS A 192 8.76 -10.51 22.26
N LEU A 193 8.13 -9.58 21.54
CA LEU A 193 7.21 -8.60 22.10
C LEU A 193 5.78 -9.14 22.02
N SER A 194 5.18 -9.51 23.16
CA SER A 194 3.77 -9.96 23.23
C SER A 194 2.78 -8.83 22.94
N LEU A 195 1.74 -9.11 22.15
CA LEU A 195 0.63 -8.20 21.89
C LEU A 195 -0.67 -8.59 22.61
N ASN A 196 -0.59 -9.58 23.51
CA ASN A 196 -1.70 -10.01 24.37
C ASN A 196 -2.96 -10.39 23.56
N THR A 197 -4.11 -9.77 23.86
CA THR A 197 -5.41 -10.03 23.21
C THR A 197 -5.64 -9.22 21.94
N PHE A 198 -4.62 -8.48 21.47
CA PHE A 198 -4.68 -7.72 20.24
C PHE A 198 -4.15 -8.53 19.06
N TYR A 199 -4.95 -8.64 18.01
CA TYR A 199 -4.62 -9.28 16.75
C TYR A 199 -4.44 -8.21 15.68
N PRO A 200 -3.28 -7.51 15.65
CA PRO A 200 -2.98 -6.59 14.56
C PRO A 200 -2.96 -7.33 13.22
N ARG A 201 -3.35 -6.63 12.15
CA ARG A 201 -3.25 -7.13 10.78
C ARG A 201 -2.16 -6.45 9.98
N LYS A 202 -1.88 -5.19 10.33
CA LYS A 202 -0.87 -4.35 9.68
C LYS A 202 -0.26 -3.43 10.71
N PHE A 203 0.96 -3.01 10.46
CA PHE A 203 1.60 -1.98 11.28
C PHE A 203 2.53 -1.08 10.47
N TYR A 204 2.93 0.01 11.11
CA TYR A 204 3.84 1.01 10.58
C TYR A 204 4.82 1.43 11.66
N ILE A 205 6.07 1.71 11.26
CA ILE A 205 7.13 2.21 12.13
C ILE A 205 7.32 3.69 11.83
N GLN A 206 7.08 4.53 12.83
CA GLN A 206 7.33 5.97 12.74
C GLN A 206 8.84 6.26 12.80
N ASN A 207 9.26 7.45 12.35
CA ASN A 207 10.68 7.83 12.35
C ASN A 207 11.31 7.88 13.74
N ASP A 208 10.50 8.13 14.78
CA ASP A 208 10.91 8.08 16.18
C ASP A 208 10.92 6.65 16.76
N GLY A 209 10.67 5.64 15.92
CA GLY A 209 10.66 4.23 16.26
C GLY A 209 9.35 3.73 16.88
N LYS A 210 8.35 4.60 17.09
CA LYS A 210 7.04 4.17 17.59
C LYS A 210 6.35 3.24 16.58
N LEU A 211 5.58 2.30 17.10
CA LEU A 211 4.85 1.31 16.31
C LEU A 211 3.37 1.67 16.33
N VAL A 212 2.79 1.94 15.16
CA VAL A 212 1.34 2.13 15.00
C VAL A 212 0.76 0.90 14.33
N MET A 213 -0.16 0.23 15.01
CA MET A 213 -0.74 -1.03 14.59
C MET A 213 -2.25 -0.91 14.50
N ALA A 214 -2.87 -1.60 13.54
CA ALA A 214 -4.32 -1.68 13.43
C ALA A 214 -4.77 -3.13 13.20
N GLY A 215 -5.84 -3.53 13.87
CA GLY A 215 -6.34 -4.90 13.87
C GLY A 215 -7.59 -5.06 14.70
N THR A 216 -7.73 -6.22 15.33
CA THR A 216 -8.92 -6.58 16.10
C THR A 216 -8.61 -6.99 17.53
N LYS A 217 -9.60 -6.78 18.40
CA LYS A 217 -9.71 -7.48 19.69
C LYS A 217 -11.04 -8.21 19.73
N THR A 218 -11.07 -9.40 20.31
CA THR A 218 -12.33 -10.09 20.59
C THR A 218 -13.00 -9.45 21.79
N ASN A 219 -14.24 -9.00 21.60
CA ASN A 219 -15.10 -8.57 22.68
C ASN A 219 -15.54 -9.80 23.47
N THR A 220 -15.17 -9.89 24.75
CA THR A 220 -15.43 -11.08 25.56
C THR A 220 -16.90 -11.26 25.95
N LEU A 221 -17.73 -10.22 25.80
CA LEU A 221 -19.16 -10.28 26.12
C LEU A 221 -19.99 -10.74 24.92
N THR A 222 -19.67 -10.23 23.72
CA THR A 222 -20.42 -10.52 22.49
C THR A 222 -19.75 -11.54 21.59
N TYR A 223 -18.48 -11.89 21.85
CA TYR A 223 -17.60 -12.69 20.99
C TYR A 223 -17.41 -12.13 19.58
N THR A 224 -17.73 -10.85 19.38
CA THR A 224 -17.49 -10.15 18.11
C THR A 224 -16.07 -9.61 18.05
N GLU A 225 -15.50 -9.53 16.85
CA GLU A 225 -14.25 -8.81 16.64
C GLU A 225 -14.51 -7.31 16.51
N ASP A 226 -13.76 -6.52 17.26
CA ASP A 226 -13.86 -5.07 17.29
C ASP A 226 -12.57 -4.44 16.75
N SER A 227 -12.69 -3.31 16.05
CA SER A 227 -11.56 -2.64 15.43
C SER A 227 -10.78 -1.84 16.46
N TYR A 228 -9.48 -2.08 16.53
CA TYR A 228 -8.56 -1.39 17.42
C TYR A 228 -7.34 -0.87 16.67
N ILE A 229 -6.84 0.26 17.17
CA ILE A 229 -5.56 0.82 16.79
C ILE A 229 -4.74 0.92 18.08
N GLU A 230 -3.50 0.47 18.06
CA GLU A 230 -2.57 0.63 19.19
C GLU A 230 -1.33 1.38 18.73
N ARG A 231 -0.81 2.26 19.60
CA ARG A 231 0.52 2.84 19.46
C ARG A 231 1.42 2.36 20.59
N ARG A 232 2.59 1.85 20.22
CA ARG A 232 3.64 1.43 21.17
C ARG A 232 4.89 2.26 21.00
N LEU A 233 5.63 2.42 22.08
CA LEU A 233 6.97 2.97 22.08
C LEU A 233 7.95 1.99 21.40
N PRO A 234 9.18 2.42 21.05
CA PRO A 234 10.18 1.54 20.41
C PRO A 234 10.53 0.30 21.24
N ASP A 235 10.37 0.36 22.56
CA ASP A 235 10.56 -0.76 23.48
C ASP A 235 9.35 -1.73 23.55
N GLY A 236 8.26 -1.40 22.85
CA GLY A 236 7.03 -2.18 22.78
C GLY A 236 6.00 -1.88 23.86
N THR A 237 6.32 -1.03 24.84
CA THR A 237 5.35 -0.59 25.86
C THR A 237 4.27 0.31 25.24
N TYR A 238 3.10 0.40 25.87
CA TYR A 238 2.02 1.26 25.39
C TYR A 238 2.43 2.73 25.44
N ASP A 239 2.16 3.47 24.38
CA ASP A 239 2.34 4.92 24.38
C ASP A 239 1.12 5.59 25.00
N SER A 240 1.22 5.99 26.27
CA SER A 240 0.12 6.61 27.02
C SER A 240 -0.39 7.92 26.44
N THR A 241 0.33 8.54 25.49
CA THR A 241 -0.09 9.77 24.82
C THR A 241 -1.01 9.53 23.61
N PHE A 242 -1.35 8.28 23.31
CA PHE A 242 -2.23 7.90 22.20
C PHE A 242 -3.56 7.30 22.67
N GLY A 243 -4.68 7.92 22.32
CA GLY A 243 -6.02 7.46 22.66
C GLY A 243 -6.18 7.25 24.17
N SER A 244 -6.78 6.13 24.55
CA SER A 244 -6.86 5.67 25.93
C SER A 244 -5.70 4.72 26.21
N ASN A 245 -4.65 5.23 26.88
CA ASN A 245 -3.46 4.48 27.29
C ASN A 245 -2.79 3.66 26.17
N GLY A 246 -2.58 4.28 25.00
CA GLY A 246 -1.95 3.64 23.84
C GLY A 246 -2.91 2.93 22.91
N SER A 247 -4.23 3.08 23.10
CA SER A 247 -5.23 2.38 22.29
C SER A 247 -6.41 3.27 21.89
N VAL A 248 -6.90 3.06 20.68
CA VAL A 248 -8.14 3.64 20.16
C VAL A 248 -9.07 2.50 19.78
N PHE A 249 -10.24 2.49 20.40
CA PHE A 249 -11.35 1.60 20.04
C PHE A 249 -12.25 2.30 19.02
N ILE A 250 -12.54 1.63 17.90
CA ILE A 250 -13.50 2.11 16.90
C ILE A 250 -14.82 1.36 17.11
N PRO A 251 -15.83 1.99 17.73
CA PRO A 251 -17.06 1.29 18.08
C PRO A 251 -17.85 0.88 16.83
N ASN A 252 -18.39 -0.35 16.86
CA ASN A 252 -19.38 -0.83 15.91
C ASN A 252 -20.35 -1.80 16.58
N THR A 253 -21.65 -1.59 16.43
CA THR A 253 -22.70 -2.38 17.13
C THR A 253 -22.75 -3.85 16.68
N GLU A 254 -22.17 -4.18 15.53
CA GLU A 254 -22.22 -5.52 14.94
C GLU A 254 -20.82 -6.15 14.81
N GLY A 255 -19.79 -5.56 15.42
CA GLY A 255 -18.40 -5.97 15.24
C GLY A 255 -17.83 -5.60 13.88
N SER A 256 -16.54 -5.25 13.85
CA SER A 256 -15.83 -4.97 12.61
C SER A 256 -14.35 -5.27 12.74
N ALA A 257 -13.78 -5.79 11.66
CA ALA A 257 -12.37 -6.07 11.57
C ALA A 257 -11.64 -5.06 10.67
N VAL A 258 -10.47 -4.61 11.12
CA VAL A 258 -9.55 -3.87 10.26
C VAL A 258 -9.04 -4.80 9.16
N LYS A 259 -9.13 -4.36 7.90
CA LYS A 259 -8.64 -5.09 6.73
C LYS A 259 -7.34 -4.54 6.18
N ASN A 260 -7.16 -3.23 6.27
CA ASN A 260 -5.94 -2.54 5.89
C ASN A 260 -5.95 -1.15 6.52
N PHE A 261 -4.83 -0.45 6.51
CA PHE A 261 -4.79 1.00 6.72
C PHE A 261 -3.69 1.62 5.86
N GLU A 262 -3.89 2.88 5.48
CA GLU A 262 -2.88 3.69 4.80
C GLU A 262 -2.40 4.80 5.72
N TYR A 263 -1.09 5.03 5.74
CA TYR A 263 -0.51 6.20 6.40
C TYR A 263 -0.61 7.40 5.47
N ASP A 264 -1.34 8.43 5.88
CA ASP A 264 -1.44 9.71 5.18
C ASP A 264 -0.40 10.66 5.75
N TYR A 265 0.79 10.65 5.13
CA TYR A 265 1.94 11.45 5.55
C TYR A 265 1.68 12.95 5.51
N ALA A 266 0.89 13.41 4.54
CA ALA A 266 0.63 14.84 4.36
C ALA A 266 -0.17 15.42 5.54
N ASN A 267 -1.00 14.60 6.18
CA ASN A 267 -1.92 15.03 7.24
C ASN A 267 -1.62 14.40 8.60
N ASN A 268 -0.49 13.69 8.76
CA ASN A 268 -0.10 12.97 9.99
C ASN A 268 -1.26 12.12 10.57
N SER A 269 -1.96 11.40 9.71
CA SER A 269 -3.15 10.63 10.04
C SER A 269 -3.09 9.24 9.43
N ILE A 270 -3.79 8.28 10.00
CA ILE A 270 -4.02 6.97 9.37
C ILE A 270 -5.45 6.90 8.87
N LEU A 271 -5.61 6.33 7.69
CA LEU A 271 -6.90 5.98 7.10
C LEU A 271 -7.09 4.48 7.22
N VAL A 272 -8.05 4.05 8.04
CA VAL A 272 -8.27 2.66 8.41
C VAL A 272 -9.49 2.13 7.66
N LEU A 273 -9.33 0.98 7.01
CA LEU A 273 -10.38 0.28 6.28
C LEU A 273 -10.96 -0.83 7.15
N HIS A 274 -12.24 -0.70 7.49
CA HIS A 274 -12.95 -1.64 8.35
C HIS A 274 -13.99 -2.40 7.55
N GLN A 275 -14.13 -3.70 7.81
CA GLN A 275 -15.21 -4.52 7.28
C GLN A 275 -16.08 -5.01 8.43
N LYS A 276 -17.41 -5.00 8.26
CA LYS A 276 -18.31 -5.59 9.26
C LYS A 276 -18.14 -7.11 9.29
N SER A 277 -18.31 -7.68 10.47
CA SER A 277 -18.29 -9.13 10.68
C SER A 277 -19.53 -9.80 10.06
N SER A 278 -19.47 -11.13 9.93
CA SER A 278 -20.60 -11.96 9.44
C SER A 278 -21.89 -11.62 10.19
N PRO A 279 -23.06 -11.49 9.51
CA PRO A 279 -23.31 -11.86 8.10
C PRO A 279 -23.00 -10.77 7.06
N TYR A 280 -22.60 -9.56 7.46
CA TYR A 280 -22.52 -8.39 6.56
C TYR A 280 -21.16 -8.19 5.90
N ARG A 281 -20.62 -9.25 5.27
CA ARG A 281 -19.28 -9.24 4.67
C ARG A 281 -19.19 -8.39 3.39
N GLY A 282 -20.32 -7.91 2.85
CA GLY A 282 -20.35 -6.89 1.78
C GLY A 282 -20.24 -5.44 2.27
N THR A 283 -20.18 -5.21 3.60
CA THR A 283 -20.24 -3.86 4.19
C THR A 283 -18.90 -3.42 4.76
N PHE A 284 -18.50 -2.19 4.45
CA PHE A 284 -17.26 -1.60 4.95
C PHE A 284 -17.45 -0.12 5.29
N PHE A 285 -16.52 0.43 6.05
CA PHE A 285 -16.44 1.86 6.33
C PHE A 285 -14.99 2.25 6.54
N LEU A 286 -14.73 3.56 6.55
CA LEU A 286 -13.41 4.10 6.85
C LEU A 286 -13.45 4.90 8.13
N SER A 287 -12.35 4.85 8.87
CA SER A 287 -12.05 5.81 9.93
C SER A 287 -10.75 6.54 9.62
N LYS A 288 -10.66 7.82 9.93
CA LYS A 288 -9.44 8.62 9.81
C LYS A 288 -9.06 9.14 11.19
N ILE A 289 -7.89 8.72 11.67
CA ILE A 289 -7.42 8.93 13.04
C ILE A 289 -6.10 9.70 13.01
N GLN A 290 -5.98 10.71 13.86
CA GLN A 290 -4.75 11.47 14.06
C GLN A 290 -3.70 10.58 14.70
N ILE A 291 -2.50 10.62 14.12
CA ILE A 291 -1.42 9.77 14.60
C ILE A 291 -0.80 10.36 15.85
N SER A 292 -0.85 11.67 16.06
CA SER A 292 -0.27 12.35 17.22
C SER A 292 -0.84 11.88 18.56
N ASP A 293 -2.16 11.69 18.63
CA ASP A 293 -2.89 11.49 19.89
C ASP A 293 -4.04 10.48 19.78
N GLY A 294 -4.30 9.90 18.61
CA GLY A 294 -5.37 8.92 18.41
C GLY A 294 -6.77 9.53 18.31
N ALA A 295 -6.89 10.87 18.22
CA ALA A 295 -8.18 11.53 18.04
C ALA A 295 -8.74 11.32 16.63
N SER A 296 -10.06 11.29 16.48
CA SER A 296 -10.69 11.26 15.16
C SER A 296 -10.48 12.57 14.39
N VAL A 297 -10.29 12.48 13.07
CA VAL A 297 -10.12 13.65 12.20
C VAL A 297 -11.48 14.30 11.91
N SER A 298 -11.79 15.42 12.56
CA SER A 298 -13.11 16.09 12.50
C SER A 298 -13.59 16.48 11.08
N GLY A 299 -12.67 16.84 10.18
CA GLY A 299 -12.99 17.21 8.79
C GLY A 299 -13.21 16.04 7.84
N PHE A 300 -13.08 14.79 8.30
CA PHE A 300 -13.31 13.61 7.49
C PHE A 300 -14.65 12.97 7.85
N ALA A 301 -15.58 12.98 6.89
CA ALA A 301 -16.94 12.48 7.06
C ALA A 301 -17.61 12.94 8.38
N ASN A 302 -18.20 12.04 9.16
CA ASN A 302 -18.81 12.36 10.44
C ASN A 302 -17.79 12.15 11.57
N ASN A 303 -17.04 13.19 11.91
CA ASN A 303 -16.01 13.18 12.97
C ASN A 303 -15.03 12.00 12.84
N GLY A 304 -14.42 11.88 11.66
CA GLY A 304 -13.39 10.88 11.38
C GLY A 304 -13.94 9.51 10.99
N ARG A 305 -15.26 9.33 10.83
CA ARG A 305 -15.85 8.05 10.39
C ARG A 305 -16.83 8.24 9.24
N THR A 306 -16.71 7.43 8.19
CA THR A 306 -17.70 7.42 7.09
C THR A 306 -19.01 6.75 7.51
N ALA A 307 -20.05 6.91 6.70
CA ALA A 307 -21.19 5.99 6.73
C ALA A 307 -20.73 4.57 6.32
N ASN A 308 -21.61 3.59 6.56
CA ASN A 308 -21.40 2.24 6.03
C ASN A 308 -21.65 2.24 4.52
N TYR A 309 -20.72 1.67 3.77
CA TYR A 309 -20.83 1.42 2.35
C TYR A 309 -21.29 -0.01 2.13
N ASN A 310 -22.38 -0.17 1.36
CA ASN A 310 -22.97 -1.46 1.02
C ASN A 310 -22.97 -1.63 -0.49
N PHE A 311 -22.45 -2.75 -0.98
CA PHE A 311 -22.53 -3.10 -2.40
C PHE A 311 -23.69 -4.04 -2.64
N THR A 312 -24.84 -3.50 -3.02
CA THR A 312 -26.10 -4.26 -3.19
C THR A 312 -26.05 -5.30 -4.31
N THR A 313 -25.04 -5.26 -5.17
CA THR A 313 -24.86 -6.23 -6.27
C THR A 313 -23.85 -7.34 -5.95
N ALA A 314 -23.20 -7.30 -4.78
CA ALA A 314 -22.20 -8.29 -4.34
C ALA A 314 -22.59 -8.87 -2.98
N GLU A 315 -22.57 -10.20 -2.86
CA GLU A 315 -22.85 -10.92 -1.62
C GLU A 315 -21.73 -10.72 -0.60
N GLU A 316 -20.48 -10.77 -1.06
CA GLU A 316 -19.31 -10.61 -0.24
C GLU A 316 -18.21 -9.81 -0.96
N LEU A 317 -17.42 -9.05 -0.19
CA LEU A 317 -16.18 -8.47 -0.68
C LEU A 317 -14.97 -9.03 0.05
N GLN A 318 -13.91 -9.27 -0.71
CA GLN A 318 -12.56 -9.36 -0.18
C GLN A 318 -11.88 -7.99 -0.30
N LEU A 319 -11.85 -7.24 0.80
CA LEU A 319 -11.10 -5.98 0.86
C LEU A 319 -9.59 -6.27 0.88
N GLY A 320 -8.85 -5.69 -0.07
CA GLY A 320 -7.42 -5.93 -0.24
C GLY A 320 -6.57 -4.72 0.11
N GLN A 321 -6.63 -3.68 -0.72
CA GLN A 321 -5.73 -2.53 -0.68
C GLN A 321 -6.50 -1.23 -0.52
N ILE A 322 -5.87 -0.28 0.17
CA ILE A 322 -6.31 1.10 0.28
C ILE A 322 -5.09 1.99 0.06
N THR A 323 -5.26 3.08 -0.68
CA THR A 323 -4.21 4.10 -0.83
C THR A 323 -4.83 5.49 -0.96
N VAL A 324 -4.06 6.51 -0.57
CA VAL A 324 -4.40 7.92 -0.78
C VAL A 324 -3.56 8.44 -1.94
N LEU A 325 -4.24 8.99 -2.94
CA LEU A 325 -3.60 9.57 -4.12
C LEU A 325 -3.09 10.99 -3.82
N PRO A 326 -2.17 11.54 -4.64
CA PRO A 326 -1.64 12.89 -4.44
C PRO A 326 -2.71 14.00 -4.38
N ASN A 327 -3.84 13.81 -5.08
CA ASN A 327 -4.98 14.73 -5.04
C ASN A 327 -5.92 14.48 -3.83
N SER A 328 -5.45 13.73 -2.82
CA SER A 328 -6.19 13.33 -1.62
C SER A 328 -7.41 12.42 -1.86
N LYS A 329 -7.69 11.99 -3.10
CA LYS A 329 -8.69 10.94 -3.33
C LYS A 329 -8.21 9.61 -2.77
N ILE A 330 -9.15 8.79 -2.35
CA ILE A 330 -8.89 7.49 -1.73
C ILE A 330 -9.30 6.41 -2.72
N VAL A 331 -8.45 5.42 -2.93
CA VAL A 331 -8.76 4.25 -3.76
C VAL A 331 -8.76 3.01 -2.88
N ILE A 332 -9.81 2.20 -3.01
CA ILE A 332 -9.91 0.88 -2.40
C ILE A 332 -10.04 -0.15 -3.51
N MET A 333 -9.23 -1.19 -3.42
CA MET A 333 -9.24 -2.31 -4.37
C MET A 333 -9.37 -3.63 -3.62
N GLY A 334 -10.01 -4.59 -4.27
CA GLY A 334 -10.25 -5.90 -3.70
C GLY A 334 -10.76 -6.89 -4.73
N ALA A 335 -11.40 -7.96 -4.25
CA ALA A 335 -12.13 -8.90 -5.08
C ALA A 335 -13.60 -9.03 -4.65
N ILE A 336 -14.48 -9.31 -5.60
CA ILE A 336 -15.90 -9.59 -5.36
C ILE A 336 -16.08 -11.08 -5.17
N MET A 337 -16.69 -11.50 -4.07
CA MET A 337 -17.01 -12.88 -3.76
C MET A 337 -18.52 -13.06 -3.90
N ASN A 338 -18.95 -13.84 -4.91
CA ASN A 338 -20.35 -14.14 -5.25
C ASN A 338 -21.23 -12.90 -5.56
N MET A 339 -21.66 -12.75 -6.81
CA MET A 339 -22.60 -11.68 -7.19
C MET A 339 -24.07 -12.12 -7.01
N TYR A 340 -24.92 -11.25 -6.46
CA TYR A 340 -26.36 -11.53 -6.25
C TYR A 340 -27.14 -11.78 -7.56
N ASN A 341 -26.69 -11.23 -8.68
CA ASN A 341 -27.43 -11.26 -9.95
C ASN A 341 -27.16 -12.50 -10.82
N GLY A 342 -26.78 -13.63 -10.22
CA GLY A 342 -26.96 -14.94 -10.85
C GLY A 342 -26.27 -15.14 -12.20
N THR A 343 -25.22 -14.40 -12.53
CA THR A 343 -24.33 -14.77 -13.64
C THR A 343 -23.36 -15.80 -13.07
N PRO A 344 -23.57 -17.11 -13.32
CA PRO A 344 -22.59 -18.10 -12.91
C PRO A 344 -21.30 -17.73 -13.63
N ASN A 345 -20.15 -17.77 -12.96
CA ASN A 345 -18.80 -17.54 -13.50
C ASN A 345 -18.12 -16.18 -13.25
N LEU A 346 -18.74 -15.18 -12.60
CA LEU A 346 -18.03 -13.95 -12.16
C LEU A 346 -17.74 -13.96 -10.65
N ILE A 347 -17.03 -14.98 -10.19
CA ILE A 347 -16.63 -15.10 -8.78
C ILE A 347 -15.15 -14.69 -8.67
N TYR A 348 -14.80 -13.90 -7.65
CA TYR A 348 -13.46 -13.38 -7.37
C TYR A 348 -12.87 -12.51 -8.48
N GLN A 349 -13.68 -11.60 -9.03
CA GLN A 349 -13.21 -10.58 -9.97
C GLN A 349 -12.73 -9.35 -9.21
N LEU A 350 -11.80 -8.60 -9.80
CA LEU A 350 -11.27 -7.40 -9.17
C LEU A 350 -12.36 -6.34 -9.05
N PHE A 351 -12.37 -5.56 -7.98
CA PHE A 351 -13.14 -4.32 -7.92
C PHE A 351 -12.28 -3.14 -7.50
N VAL A 352 -12.75 -1.96 -7.87
CA VAL A 352 -12.19 -0.67 -7.47
C VAL A 352 -13.33 0.26 -7.09
N THR A 353 -13.18 0.93 -5.96
CA THR A 353 -14.00 2.09 -5.59
C THR A 353 -13.09 3.27 -5.30
N ARG A 354 -13.54 4.46 -5.68
CA ARG A 354 -12.85 5.72 -5.39
C ARG A 354 -13.72 6.58 -4.50
N LEU A 355 -13.10 7.18 -3.50
CA LEU A 355 -13.73 8.14 -2.61
C LEU A 355 -13.03 9.50 -2.74
N ASN A 356 -13.78 10.57 -2.51
CA ASN A 356 -13.25 11.91 -2.35
C ASN A 356 -12.43 12.01 -1.05
N ALA A 357 -11.64 13.09 -0.92
CA ALA A 357 -10.82 13.33 0.26
C ALA A 357 -11.62 13.40 1.58
N ASN A 358 -12.89 13.81 1.52
CA ASN A 358 -13.80 13.83 2.67
C ASN A 358 -14.40 12.45 3.01
N GLY A 359 -14.04 11.41 2.25
CA GLY A 359 -14.50 10.04 2.44
C GLY A 359 -15.77 9.68 1.70
N SER A 360 -16.47 10.60 1.02
CA SER A 360 -17.68 10.28 0.24
C SER A 360 -17.34 9.51 -1.03
N ILE A 361 -18.26 8.69 -1.55
CA ILE A 361 -18.08 8.04 -2.86
C ILE A 361 -17.86 9.11 -3.95
N ASP A 362 -16.91 8.84 -4.83
CA ASP A 362 -16.69 9.61 -6.04
C ASP A 362 -17.42 8.95 -7.23
N TYR A 363 -18.59 9.47 -7.57
CA TYR A 363 -19.44 8.94 -8.65
C TYR A 363 -18.98 9.35 -10.05
N THR A 364 -17.96 10.20 -10.20
CA THR A 364 -17.41 10.58 -11.52
C THR A 364 -16.82 9.39 -12.28
N THR A 365 -16.62 8.30 -11.55
CA THR A 365 -15.97 7.08 -12.00
C THR A 365 -17.01 6.04 -12.39
N SER A 366 -18.05 5.90 -11.58
CA SER A 366 -19.08 4.89 -11.74
C SER A 366 -20.35 5.40 -11.10
N SER A 367 -21.47 5.24 -11.79
CA SER A 367 -22.81 5.53 -11.25
C SER A 367 -23.13 4.69 -10.02
N ASN A 368 -22.55 3.48 -9.90
CA ASN A 368 -22.72 2.60 -8.76
C ASN A 368 -21.70 2.85 -7.64
N GLY A 369 -20.73 3.75 -7.83
CA GLY A 369 -19.66 4.05 -6.87
C GLY A 369 -18.47 3.09 -6.88
N PHE A 370 -18.53 2.02 -7.66
CA PHE A 370 -17.44 1.06 -7.86
C PHE A 370 -17.51 0.46 -9.25
N GLN A 371 -16.41 -0.15 -9.69
CA GLN A 371 -16.28 -0.86 -10.95
C GLN A 371 -15.62 -2.20 -10.70
N TYR A 372 -15.84 -3.15 -11.59
CA TYR A 372 -15.19 -4.44 -11.55
C TYR A 372 -14.42 -4.73 -12.84
N PHE A 373 -13.37 -5.52 -12.71
CA PHE A 373 -12.47 -5.92 -13.80
C PHE A 373 -12.27 -7.41 -13.74
N MET A 374 -12.07 -8.02 -14.90
CA MET A 374 -11.69 -9.42 -14.94
C MET A 374 -10.36 -9.62 -14.20
N ALA A 375 -10.18 -10.76 -13.55
CA ALA A 375 -8.91 -11.11 -12.93
C ALA A 375 -7.83 -11.44 -13.98
N ALA A 376 -8.21 -11.82 -15.21
CA ALA A 376 -7.28 -11.98 -16.33
C ALA A 376 -8.01 -11.97 -17.68
N PRO A 377 -7.33 -11.58 -18.78
CA PRO A 377 -7.86 -11.70 -20.12
C PRO A 377 -7.41 -13.01 -20.79
N PRO A 378 -8.21 -13.60 -21.70
CA PRO A 378 -9.67 -13.49 -21.83
C PRO A 378 -10.41 -14.44 -20.84
N THR A 379 -9.77 -14.88 -19.76
CA THR A 379 -10.23 -16.01 -18.94
C THR A 379 -11.14 -15.55 -17.80
N THR A 380 -12.45 -15.74 -17.98
CA THR A 380 -13.46 -15.34 -16.98
C THR A 380 -13.47 -16.20 -15.73
N SER A 381 -12.92 -17.42 -15.78
CA SER A 381 -12.93 -18.35 -14.63
C SER A 381 -11.78 -18.13 -13.64
N LEU A 382 -10.77 -17.34 -14.00
CA LEU A 382 -9.64 -17.11 -13.11
C LEU A 382 -10.05 -16.16 -11.98
N ARG A 383 -9.64 -16.49 -10.77
CA ARG A 383 -10.00 -15.77 -9.55
C ARG A 383 -8.85 -14.90 -9.09
N ALA A 384 -9.14 -13.70 -8.61
CA ALA A 384 -8.24 -12.86 -7.83
C ALA A 384 -8.38 -13.21 -6.34
N ASP A 385 -7.87 -14.39 -5.96
CA ASP A 385 -8.03 -14.95 -4.60
C ASP A 385 -7.22 -14.19 -3.54
N TYR A 386 -6.10 -13.58 -3.92
CA TYR A 386 -5.19 -12.92 -3.00
C TYR A 386 -4.72 -11.57 -3.54
N ILE A 387 -5.31 -10.49 -3.03
CA ILE A 387 -4.90 -9.12 -3.34
C ILE A 387 -3.73 -8.71 -2.45
N LYS A 388 -2.58 -8.38 -3.05
CA LYS A 388 -1.29 -8.29 -2.31
C LYS A 388 -0.83 -6.87 -2.06
N LYS A 389 -0.69 -6.10 -3.13
CA LYS A 389 -0.07 -4.78 -3.05
C LYS A 389 -0.55 -3.87 -4.17
N LEU A 390 -0.74 -2.61 -3.82
CA LEU A 390 -1.09 -1.57 -4.76
C LEU A 390 0.08 -0.57 -4.83
N PHE A 391 0.53 -0.29 -6.06
CA PHE A 391 1.56 0.71 -6.33
C PHE A 391 0.92 1.92 -6.98
N ASN A 392 1.30 3.10 -6.49
CA ASN A 392 0.99 4.37 -7.12
C ASN A 392 2.22 4.86 -7.91
N LEU A 393 2.05 5.08 -9.20
CA LEU A 393 3.10 5.53 -10.10
C LEU A 393 3.14 7.05 -10.18
N ASN A 394 4.30 7.60 -10.54
CA ASN A 394 4.50 9.05 -10.62
C ASN A 394 3.62 9.72 -11.68
N ASP A 395 3.17 8.98 -12.70
CA ASP A 395 2.24 9.47 -13.71
C ASP A 395 0.78 9.45 -13.23
N GLY A 396 0.56 9.05 -11.97
CA GLY A 396 -0.74 8.90 -11.35
C GLY A 396 -1.46 7.63 -11.75
N SER A 397 -0.84 6.66 -12.43
CA SER A 397 -1.44 5.34 -12.68
C SER A 397 -1.28 4.40 -11.48
N LEU A 398 -2.06 3.31 -11.46
CA LEU A 398 -1.98 2.30 -10.40
C LEU A 398 -1.57 0.95 -10.98
N VAL A 399 -0.73 0.21 -10.26
CA VAL A 399 -0.44 -1.21 -10.55
C VAL A 399 -0.82 -2.06 -9.35
N LEU A 400 -1.71 -3.04 -9.57
CA LEU A 400 -2.13 -4.00 -8.56
C LEU A 400 -1.40 -5.32 -8.73
N CYS A 401 -0.84 -5.85 -7.64
CA CYS A 401 -0.30 -7.20 -7.55
C CYS A 401 -1.30 -8.13 -6.87
N TYR A 402 -1.57 -9.28 -7.49
CA TYR A 402 -2.43 -10.32 -6.94
C TYR A 402 -2.12 -11.69 -7.53
N SER A 403 -2.66 -12.72 -6.88
CA SER A 403 -2.67 -14.09 -7.39
C SER A 403 -4.02 -14.76 -7.16
N GLY A 404 -4.23 -15.87 -7.86
CA GLY A 404 -5.34 -16.77 -7.59
C GLY A 404 -5.43 -17.86 -8.64
N GLY A 405 -6.49 -18.65 -8.59
CA GLY A 405 -6.57 -19.85 -9.42
C GLY A 405 -7.96 -20.22 -9.90
N SER A 406 -7.96 -21.12 -10.86
CA SER A 406 -9.13 -21.75 -11.44
C SER A 406 -8.86 -23.24 -11.66
N VAL A 407 -9.91 -24.05 -11.56
CA VAL A 407 -9.85 -25.48 -11.90
C VAL A 407 -9.40 -25.68 -13.34
N THR A 408 -9.78 -24.78 -14.25
CA THR A 408 -9.54 -24.92 -15.70
C THR A 408 -8.23 -24.30 -16.17
N HIS A 409 -7.69 -23.31 -15.45
CA HIS A 409 -6.52 -22.53 -15.91
C HIS A 409 -5.31 -22.62 -14.98
N GLY A 410 -5.40 -23.44 -13.92
CA GLY A 410 -4.38 -23.49 -12.88
C GLY A 410 -4.38 -22.19 -12.07
N SER A 411 -3.27 -21.94 -11.39
CA SER A 411 -3.10 -20.73 -10.57
C SER A 411 -2.05 -19.83 -11.15
N LYS A 412 -2.28 -18.52 -11.10
CA LYS A 412 -1.44 -17.52 -11.77
C LYS A 412 -1.20 -16.31 -10.87
N SER A 413 -0.14 -15.57 -11.17
CA SER A 413 0.18 -14.30 -10.52
C SER A 413 0.30 -13.16 -11.54
N TYR A 414 -0.25 -12.00 -11.19
CA TYR A 414 -0.37 -10.85 -12.08
C TYR A 414 0.10 -9.54 -11.46
N LEU A 415 0.66 -8.70 -12.32
CA LEU A 415 0.61 -7.24 -12.16
C LEU A 415 -0.43 -6.71 -13.14
N THR A 416 -1.33 -5.87 -12.68
CA THR A 416 -2.38 -5.28 -13.53
C THR A 416 -2.39 -3.77 -13.38
N LYS A 417 -2.31 -3.05 -14.51
CA LYS A 417 -2.20 -1.60 -14.52
C LYS A 417 -3.51 -0.91 -14.89
N PHE A 418 -3.83 0.16 -14.19
CA PHE A 418 -5.00 1.02 -14.40
C PHE A 418 -4.54 2.42 -14.82
N ASN A 419 -5.24 3.02 -15.78
CA ASN A 419 -4.84 4.29 -16.40
C ASN A 419 -4.85 5.48 -15.42
N SER A 420 -3.94 6.44 -15.66
CA SER A 420 -3.80 7.67 -14.87
C SER A 420 -4.88 8.73 -15.14
N GLY A 421 -5.44 8.77 -16.35
CA GLY A 421 -6.48 9.72 -16.75
C GLY A 421 -7.75 9.62 -15.88
N PHE A 422 -7.93 8.47 -15.25
CA PHE A 422 -8.98 8.21 -14.28
C PHE A 422 -8.75 8.93 -12.95
N LEU A 423 -7.51 9.17 -12.52
CA LEU A 423 -7.14 9.41 -11.12
C LEU A 423 -7.12 10.89 -10.70
N GLY A 424 -7.38 11.80 -11.64
CA GLY A 424 -7.53 13.24 -11.36
C GLY A 424 -6.22 13.92 -11.00
N MET A 425 -5.36 14.16 -11.99
CA MET A 425 -4.92 15.55 -12.11
C MET A 425 -6.02 16.20 -12.94
N ASP A 426 -6.66 17.25 -12.44
CA ASP A 426 -7.66 18.00 -13.21
C ASP A 426 -7.14 18.21 -14.63
N ASN A 427 -7.97 17.89 -15.63
CA ASN A 427 -7.71 17.98 -17.07
C ASN A 427 -6.46 18.78 -17.44
N VAL A 428 -5.29 18.14 -17.36
CA VAL A 428 -4.15 18.59 -18.13
C VAL A 428 -4.40 17.99 -19.50
N SER A 429 -5.08 18.77 -20.34
CA SER A 429 -5.00 18.68 -21.79
C SER A 429 -3.62 18.12 -22.15
N ALA A 430 -3.59 16.96 -22.81
CA ALA A 430 -2.40 16.26 -23.31
C ALA A 430 -1.09 16.82 -22.77
N LYS A 431 -0.55 16.24 -21.67
CA LYS A 431 0.71 16.62 -20.99
C LYS A 431 1.51 17.59 -21.84
N ASP A 432 1.34 18.88 -21.54
CA ASP A 432 2.24 19.92 -22.02
C ASP A 432 3.60 19.51 -21.44
N GLU A 433 4.45 18.84 -22.24
CA GLU A 433 5.75 18.29 -21.80
C GLU A 433 6.65 19.37 -21.19
N THR A 434 6.27 20.64 -21.38
CA THR A 434 6.89 21.84 -20.82
C THR A 434 6.52 22.10 -19.35
N ASN A 435 5.42 21.54 -18.82
CA ASN A 435 4.93 21.80 -17.47
C ASN A 435 5.28 20.69 -16.45
N THR A 436 6.49 20.14 -16.55
CA THR A 436 7.01 19.15 -15.59
C THR A 436 7.97 19.82 -14.62
N PHE A 437 7.83 19.52 -13.33
CA PHE A 437 8.72 20.01 -12.28
C PHE A 437 9.72 18.91 -11.89
N THR A 438 11.01 19.20 -11.97
CA THR A 438 12.07 18.27 -11.58
C THR A 438 12.98 18.86 -10.51
N LEU A 439 13.39 18.04 -9.55
CA LEU A 439 14.32 18.45 -8.50
C LEU A 439 15.74 18.01 -8.88
N TYR A 440 16.68 18.95 -8.96
CA TYR A 440 18.06 18.66 -9.36
C TYR A 440 19.08 19.47 -8.55
N PRO A 441 20.19 18.88 -8.07
CA PRO A 441 20.46 17.45 -8.03
C PRO A 441 19.56 16.73 -7.01
N ASN A 442 19.18 15.49 -7.31
CA ASN A 442 18.50 14.60 -6.37
C ASN A 442 19.02 13.16 -6.55
N PRO A 443 19.78 12.59 -5.60
CA PRO A 443 20.03 13.12 -4.26
C PRO A 443 20.89 14.38 -4.21
N ALA A 444 20.57 15.27 -3.28
CA ALA A 444 21.09 16.61 -3.16
C ALA A 444 22.23 16.74 -2.14
N GLY A 445 23.18 17.63 -2.46
CA GLY A 445 24.15 18.18 -1.50
C GLY A 445 23.50 19.33 -0.73
N ASP A 446 24.20 20.46 -0.57
CA ASP A 446 23.68 21.62 0.17
C ASP A 446 22.72 22.49 -0.63
N ASN A 447 22.54 22.19 -1.91
CA ASN A 447 21.74 22.99 -2.81
C ASN A 447 20.91 22.14 -3.77
N ILE A 448 19.75 22.66 -4.15
CA ILE A 448 18.82 22.07 -5.12
C ILE A 448 18.19 23.15 -5.99
N THR A 449 17.67 22.75 -7.14
CA THR A 449 16.89 23.59 -8.04
C THR A 449 15.60 22.86 -8.37
N ILE A 450 14.47 23.58 -8.28
CA ILE A 450 13.21 23.13 -8.87
C ILE A 450 13.17 23.64 -10.29
N GLN A 451 13.37 22.73 -11.24
CA GLN A 451 13.43 23.02 -12.66
C GLN A 451 12.04 22.88 -13.28
N ASN A 452 11.69 23.80 -14.18
CA ASN A 452 10.49 23.73 -14.99
C ASN A 452 10.73 24.46 -16.32
N LYS A 453 10.32 23.85 -17.44
CA LYS A 453 10.55 24.41 -18.79
C LYS A 453 9.57 25.53 -19.17
N LYS A 454 8.40 25.59 -18.53
CA LYS A 454 7.32 26.55 -18.77
C LYS A 454 7.45 27.79 -17.88
N TYR A 455 7.72 27.59 -16.60
CA TYR A 455 7.90 28.65 -15.62
C TYR A 455 9.38 28.99 -15.51
N THR A 456 9.85 29.83 -16.42
CA THR A 456 11.20 30.39 -16.35
C THR A 456 11.16 31.68 -15.55
N SER A 457 11.87 31.75 -14.44
CA SER A 457 11.99 32.97 -13.61
C SER A 457 10.75 33.39 -12.81
N GLU A 458 9.76 32.51 -12.62
CA GLU A 458 8.63 32.78 -11.72
C GLU A 458 8.97 32.42 -10.26
N SER A 459 8.58 33.28 -9.33
CA SER A 459 8.75 33.05 -7.89
C SER A 459 7.67 32.14 -7.31
N PHE A 460 8.06 31.23 -6.43
CA PHE A 460 7.17 30.34 -5.68
C PHE A 460 7.56 30.31 -4.20
N GLU A 461 6.58 30.01 -3.35
CA GLU A 461 6.80 29.69 -1.94
C GLU A 461 6.97 28.18 -1.79
N TYR A 462 7.88 27.76 -0.92
CA TYR A 462 8.12 26.36 -0.62
C TYR A 462 8.17 26.09 0.88
N SER A 463 7.84 24.85 1.24
CA SER A 463 8.02 24.28 2.57
C SER A 463 8.62 22.88 2.41
N ILE A 464 9.70 22.61 3.14
CA ILE A 464 10.34 21.31 3.24
C ILE A 464 9.92 20.68 4.54
N PHE A 465 9.37 19.48 4.44
CA PHE A 465 8.92 18.67 5.55
C PHE A 465 9.80 17.43 5.65
N ASP A 466 10.10 17.02 6.89
CA ASP A 466 10.59 15.67 7.10
C ASP A 466 9.47 14.65 6.83
N LEU A 467 9.80 13.35 6.84
CA LEU A 467 8.80 12.30 6.61
C LEU A 467 7.76 12.15 7.74
N SER A 468 7.91 12.88 8.86
CA SER A 468 6.89 12.96 9.92
C SER A 468 5.87 14.09 9.67
N GLY A 469 6.06 14.88 8.61
CA GLY A 469 5.23 16.05 8.31
C GLY A 469 5.61 17.29 9.12
N LYS A 470 6.71 17.25 9.88
CA LYS A 470 7.23 18.44 10.56
C LYS A 470 7.92 19.32 9.53
N LYS A 471 7.49 20.58 9.47
CA LYS A 471 8.13 21.60 8.64
C LYS A 471 9.54 21.89 9.17
N ILE A 472 10.56 21.59 8.37
CA ILE A 472 11.96 21.77 8.71
C ILE A 472 12.48 23.11 8.17
N GLN A 473 12.04 23.48 6.98
CA GLN A 473 12.46 24.71 6.32
C GLN A 473 11.30 25.26 5.47
N SER A 474 11.23 26.57 5.32
CA SER A 474 10.35 27.21 4.33
C SER A 474 11.00 28.50 3.83
N GLY A 475 10.57 28.96 2.67
CA GLY A 475 10.99 30.23 2.09
C GLY A 475 10.45 30.39 0.68
N SER A 476 10.94 31.41 -0.01
CA SER A 476 10.63 31.67 -1.41
C SER A 476 11.84 31.40 -2.29
N SER A 477 11.58 31.03 -3.54
CA SER A 477 12.61 30.87 -4.57
C SER A 477 12.03 31.16 -5.95
N ILE A 478 12.91 31.20 -6.94
CA ILE A 478 12.58 31.32 -8.35
C ILE A 478 12.83 29.98 -9.05
N PHE A 479 11.96 29.59 -9.99
CA PHE A 479 12.15 28.37 -10.77
C PHE A 479 13.44 28.44 -11.60
N ASN A 480 14.14 27.31 -11.68
CA ASN A 480 15.45 27.16 -12.33
C ASN A 480 16.62 27.88 -11.62
N GLU A 481 16.40 28.47 -10.44
CA GLU A 481 17.47 29.01 -9.59
C GLU A 481 17.83 28.07 -8.43
N GLN A 482 19.00 28.31 -7.83
CA GLN A 482 19.55 27.47 -6.77
C GLN A 482 18.95 27.84 -5.40
N MET A 483 18.48 26.83 -4.68
CA MET A 483 17.95 26.92 -3.32
C MET A 483 18.90 26.25 -2.35
N ASN A 484 19.18 26.92 -1.23
CA ASN A 484 20.02 26.39 -0.16
C ASN A 484 19.20 25.50 0.78
N ILE A 485 19.70 24.27 1.01
CA ILE A 485 19.14 23.28 1.91
C ILE A 485 20.21 22.71 2.87
N GLN A 486 21.28 23.46 3.13
CA GLN A 486 22.40 23.02 3.99
C GLN A 486 21.97 22.69 5.42
N ARG A 487 20.84 23.25 5.87
CA ARG A 487 20.28 23.03 7.22
C ARG A 487 19.56 21.69 7.35
N LEU A 488 19.30 20.99 6.25
CA LEU A 488 18.70 19.66 6.29
C LEU A 488 19.79 18.64 6.64
N GLU A 489 19.50 17.79 7.62
CA GLU A 489 20.32 16.62 7.90
C GLU A 489 20.16 15.58 6.77
N LYS A 490 21.07 14.60 6.72
CA LYS A 490 21.00 13.49 5.75
C LYS A 490 19.68 12.74 5.93
N GLY A 491 18.92 12.55 4.85
CA GLY A 491 17.59 11.93 4.97
C GLY A 491 16.67 12.17 3.79
N ASN A 492 15.44 11.68 3.92
CA ASN A 492 14.38 11.88 2.94
C ASN A 492 13.44 12.98 3.42
N TYR A 493 13.02 13.84 2.50
CA TYR A 493 12.15 14.97 2.76
C TYR A 493 11.10 15.08 1.65
N ILE A 494 10.03 15.81 1.94
CA ILE A 494 9.07 16.26 0.93
C ILE A 494 9.20 17.77 0.83
N ILE A 495 9.51 18.27 -0.37
CA ILE A 495 9.39 19.70 -0.66
C ILE A 495 8.03 19.93 -1.32
N GLN A 496 7.23 20.79 -0.68
CA GLN A 496 5.98 21.29 -1.24
C GLN A 496 6.18 22.71 -1.70
N PHE A 497 5.61 23.09 -2.83
CA PHE A 497 5.60 24.46 -3.31
C PHE A 497 4.31 24.79 -4.04
N GLU A 498 3.96 26.06 -4.07
CA GLU A 498 2.74 26.57 -4.72
C GLU A 498 3.13 27.56 -5.83
N THR A 499 2.59 27.38 -7.03
CA THR A 499 2.77 28.34 -8.14
C THR A 499 1.91 29.58 -7.89
N LYS A 500 2.15 30.72 -8.57
CA LYS A 500 1.29 31.90 -8.42
C LYS A 500 -0.16 31.67 -8.86
N LYS A 501 -0.41 30.62 -9.62
CA LYS A 501 -1.75 30.20 -10.05
C LYS A 501 -2.47 29.33 -9.00
N GLY A 502 -1.83 29.05 -7.87
CA GLY A 502 -2.39 28.25 -6.77
C GLY A 502 -2.15 26.74 -6.93
N ASP A 503 -1.38 26.31 -7.93
CA ASP A 503 -1.10 24.89 -8.12
C ASP A 503 -0.08 24.42 -7.08
N ARG A 504 -0.51 23.53 -6.18
CA ARG A 504 0.38 22.90 -5.20
C ARG A 504 1.05 21.67 -5.79
N GLN A 505 2.35 21.61 -5.63
CA GLN A 505 3.19 20.51 -6.09
C GLN A 505 3.99 19.95 -4.92
N SER A 506 4.31 18.66 -4.98
CA SER A 506 5.12 17.97 -3.97
C SER A 506 6.17 17.10 -4.66
N LEU A 507 7.43 17.28 -4.30
CA LEU A 507 8.54 16.49 -4.83
C LEU A 507 9.30 15.81 -3.68
N LYS A 508 9.77 14.59 -3.93
CA LYS A 508 10.66 13.90 -2.99
C LYS A 508 12.07 14.50 -3.09
N LEU A 509 12.65 14.87 -1.96
CA LEU A 509 14.03 15.33 -1.80
C LEU A 509 14.82 14.30 -0.99
N VAL A 510 15.99 13.90 -1.50
CA VAL A 510 16.94 13.03 -0.77
C VAL A 510 18.21 13.84 -0.48
N LYS A 511 18.51 14.12 0.79
CA LYS A 511 19.70 14.84 1.25
C LYS A 511 20.82 13.84 1.59
N LYS A 512 21.99 14.00 0.96
CA LYS A 512 23.17 13.12 1.13
C LYS A 512 24.13 13.58 2.23
#